data_AF-A0A4C2E9R9-F1
#
_entry.id   AF-A0A4C2E9R9-F1
#
_cell.length_a   1.000
_cell.length_b   1.000
_cell.length_c   1.000
_cell.angle_alpha   90.00
_cell.angle_beta   90.00
_cell.angle_gamma   90.00
#
_symmetry.space_group_name_H-M   'P 1'
#
loop_
_entity.id
_entity.type
_entity.pdbx_description
1 polymer ?
#
loop_
_entity_poly.entity_id
_entity_poly.type
_entity_poly.pdbx_seq_one_letter_code
_entity_poly.pdbx_strand_id
1 'polypeptide(L)'
;MYQNILRVGRCVRPYSSRPLIGLKFQSFNEIKEYIFKDNCCTNEYLSQSEQAKDHCLPVASRETVLKLLKLSGLPSKGADIEGIQETLNKQISFINILHDTDLDDSLDVKETRLLRRKSPPLSYQDLIAKINDGQNSDSNGSWDSTSRATMSKNGYFIIREEILNGTD
;
A
#
# COMPACT_ATOMS: atom_id res chain seq x y z
N MET A 1 -32.77 -39.17 9.47
CA MET A 1 -32.38 -38.41 8.28
C MET A 1 -31.41 -37.32 8.75
N TYR A 2 -30.12 -37.65 8.87
CA TYR A 2 -29.12 -36.75 9.44
C TYR A 2 -28.49 -35.94 8.31
N GLN A 3 -28.82 -34.64 8.25
CA GLN A 3 -28.12 -33.71 7.37
C GLN A 3 -26.77 -33.36 8.01
N ASN A 4 -25.70 -33.91 7.44
CA ASN A 4 -24.34 -33.51 7.74
C ASN A 4 -24.10 -32.12 7.15
N ILE A 5 -24.13 -31.10 8.02
CA ILE A 5 -23.64 -29.76 7.69
C ILE A 5 -22.12 -29.87 7.65
N LEU A 6 -21.55 -29.94 6.44
CA LEU A 6 -20.13 -29.79 6.20
C LEU A 6 -19.71 -28.41 6.72
N ARG A 7 -19.10 -28.38 7.90
CA ARG A 7 -18.38 -27.21 8.40
C ARG A 7 -17.21 -26.98 7.45
N VAL A 8 -17.37 -26.00 6.55
CA VAL A 8 -16.26 -25.41 5.81
C VAL A 8 -15.33 -24.82 6.86
N GLY A 9 -14.24 -25.54 7.16
CA GLY A 9 -13.23 -25.08 8.08
C GLY A 9 -12.67 -23.77 7.54
N ARG A 10 -12.81 -22.68 8.31
CA ARG A 10 -12.04 -21.46 8.05
C ARG A 10 -10.57 -21.82 8.17
N CYS A 11 -9.90 -22.02 7.04
CA CYS A 11 -8.45 -22.10 6.98
C CYS A 11 -7.89 -20.70 7.22
N VAL A 12 -7.92 -20.24 8.47
CA VAL A 12 -7.14 -19.07 8.87
C VAL A 12 -5.69 -19.54 8.90
N ARG A 13 -4.87 -19.09 7.95
CA ARG A 13 -3.42 -19.25 8.09
C ARG A 13 -2.98 -18.22 9.12
N PRO A 14 -2.55 -18.62 10.33
CA PRO A 14 -1.94 -17.66 11.23
C PRO A 14 -0.70 -17.13 10.53
N TYR A 15 -0.62 -15.81 10.40
CA TYR A 15 0.59 -15.14 9.97
C TYR A 15 1.64 -15.41 11.05
N SER A 16 2.45 -16.46 10.90
CA SER A 16 3.50 -16.76 11.87
C SER A 16 4.60 -15.73 11.67
N SER A 17 4.72 -14.79 12.62
CA SER A 17 5.87 -13.88 12.76
C SER A 17 7.20 -14.62 12.95
N ARG A 18 7.16 -15.96 13.08
CA ARG A 18 8.31 -16.86 13.16
C ARG A 18 8.33 -17.78 11.94
N PRO A 19 9.14 -17.47 10.91
CA PRO A 19 9.35 -18.42 9.83
C PRO A 19 9.98 -19.70 10.39
N LEU A 20 9.29 -20.82 10.26
CA LEU A 20 9.82 -22.13 10.62
C LEU A 20 10.69 -22.63 9.47
N ILE A 21 12.00 -22.68 9.70
CA ILE A 21 12.92 -23.31 8.76
C ILE A 21 12.83 -24.83 8.99
N GLY A 22 12.42 -25.56 7.95
CA GLY A 22 12.34 -27.02 7.98
C GLY A 22 13.72 -27.70 8.03
N LEU A 23 13.71 -29.02 8.25
CA LEU A 23 14.92 -29.84 8.19
C LEU A 23 15.48 -29.88 6.75
N LYS A 24 16.79 -30.14 6.64
CA LYS A 24 17.46 -30.32 5.34
C LYS A 24 16.92 -31.56 4.63
N PHE A 25 16.52 -31.42 3.36
CA PHE A 25 16.16 -32.54 2.49
C PHE A 25 17.38 -33.44 2.23
N GLN A 26 17.18 -34.75 2.36
CA GLN A 26 18.21 -35.78 2.17
C GLN A 26 18.17 -36.41 0.78
N SER A 27 17.03 -36.33 0.09
CA SER A 27 16.83 -36.96 -1.23
C SER A 27 15.97 -36.10 -2.16
N PHE A 28 16.17 -36.28 -3.47
CA PHE A 28 15.33 -35.65 -4.50
C PHE A 28 13.86 -36.08 -4.42
N ASN A 29 13.59 -37.28 -3.89
CA ASN A 29 12.20 -37.75 -3.71
C ASN A 29 11.46 -36.97 -2.61
N GLU A 30 12.14 -36.58 -1.53
CA GLU A 30 11.54 -35.75 -0.47
C GLU A 30 11.15 -34.36 -1.00
N ILE A 31 11.92 -33.81 -1.94
CA ILE A 31 11.61 -32.53 -2.59
C ILE A 31 10.33 -32.66 -3.42
N LYS A 32 10.19 -33.75 -4.20
CA LYS A 32 8.97 -34.00 -4.99
C LYS A 32 7.76 -34.11 -4.07
N GLU A 33 7.85 -34.94 -3.04
CA GLU A 33 6.76 -35.11 -2.07
C GLU A 33 6.38 -33.79 -1.39
N TYR A 34 7.35 -32.94 -1.05
CA TYR A 34 7.08 -31.63 -0.46
C TYR A 34 6.35 -30.68 -1.42
N ILE A 35 6.74 -30.66 -2.70
CA ILE A 35 6.10 -29.82 -3.73
C ILE A 35 4.68 -30.29 -4.03
N PHE A 36 4.47 -31.61 -4.10
CA PHE A 36 3.16 -32.21 -4.39
C PHE A 36 2.28 -32.40 -3.15
N LYS A 37 2.76 -32.01 -1.97
CA LYS A 37 1.93 -31.97 -0.78
C LYS A 37 0.80 -30.97 -1.02
N ASP A 38 -0.44 -31.38 -0.74
CA ASP A 38 -1.65 -30.55 -0.85
C ASP A 38 -1.53 -29.31 0.04
N ASN A 39 -0.90 -28.29 -0.52
CA ASN A 39 -0.79 -26.97 0.05
C ASN A 39 -1.81 -26.12 -0.70
N CYS A 40 -2.79 -25.60 0.02
CA CYS A 40 -3.77 -24.69 -0.55
C CYS A 40 -3.05 -23.57 -1.31
N CYS A 41 -3.37 -23.40 -2.60
CA CYS A 41 -2.68 -22.45 -3.44
C CYS A 41 -2.98 -21.02 -2.96
N THR A 42 -2.03 -20.09 -3.11
CA THR A 42 -2.24 -18.70 -2.71
C THR A 42 -3.48 -18.09 -3.37
N ASN A 43 -3.73 -18.43 -4.64
CA ASN A 43 -4.90 -17.97 -5.38
C ASN A 43 -6.21 -18.49 -4.78
N GLU A 44 -6.25 -19.73 -4.31
CA GLU A 44 -7.44 -20.31 -3.67
C GLU A 44 -7.73 -19.62 -2.34
N TYR A 45 -6.68 -19.37 -1.53
CA TYR A 45 -6.81 -18.66 -0.27
C TYR A 45 -7.33 -17.23 -0.45
N LEU A 46 -6.78 -16.49 -1.41
CA LEU A 46 -7.21 -15.12 -1.71
C LEU A 46 -8.65 -15.12 -2.26
N SER A 47 -8.98 -16.01 -3.19
CA SER A 47 -10.33 -16.08 -3.78
C SER A 47 -11.41 -16.42 -2.74
N GLN A 48 -11.11 -17.33 -1.80
CA GLN A 48 -12.04 -17.69 -0.73
C GLN A 48 -12.28 -16.54 0.27
N SER A 49 -11.24 -15.74 0.53
CA SER A 49 -11.34 -14.58 1.43
C SER A 49 -12.03 -13.38 0.77
N GLU A 50 -11.86 -13.20 -0.55
CA GLU A 50 -12.63 -12.24 -1.35
C GLU A 50 -14.12 -12.59 -1.38
N GLN A 51 -14.48 -13.83 -1.72
CA GLN A 51 -15.88 -14.27 -1.82
C GLN A 51 -16.66 -14.14 -0.50
N ALA A 52 -15.98 -14.31 0.64
CA ALA A 52 -16.60 -14.11 1.96
C ALA A 52 -16.94 -12.63 2.26
N LYS A 53 -16.29 -11.67 1.58
CA LYS A 53 -16.40 -10.23 1.84
C LYS A 53 -17.09 -9.43 0.75
N ASP A 54 -17.07 -9.91 -0.49
CA ASP A 54 -17.72 -9.27 -1.65
C ASP A 54 -19.23 -9.03 -1.45
N HIS A 55 -19.87 -9.80 -0.56
CA HIS A 55 -21.30 -9.65 -0.27
C HIS A 55 -21.65 -8.53 0.74
N CYS A 56 -20.68 -7.90 1.39
CA CYS A 56 -20.94 -7.02 2.54
C CYS A 56 -20.40 -5.59 2.40
N LEU A 57 -19.66 -5.25 1.34
CA LEU A 57 -19.08 -3.92 1.20
C LEU A 57 -20.01 -2.97 0.43
N PRO A 58 -20.31 -1.78 0.97
CA PRO A 58 -21.08 -0.78 0.24
C PRO A 58 -20.26 -0.29 -0.96
N VAL A 59 -20.88 -0.30 -2.13
CA VAL A 59 -20.34 0.32 -3.36
C VAL A 59 -19.95 1.76 -3.07
N ALA A 60 -18.72 2.16 -3.43
CA ALA A 60 -18.26 3.53 -3.25
C ALA A 60 -19.22 4.52 -3.93
N SER A 61 -19.71 5.51 -3.19
CA SER A 61 -20.65 6.48 -3.74
C SER A 61 -20.02 7.32 -4.86
N ARG A 62 -20.84 7.79 -5.80
CA ARG A 62 -20.40 8.66 -6.89
C ARG A 62 -19.69 9.93 -6.38
N GLU A 63 -20.18 10.49 -5.28
CA GLU A 63 -19.59 11.67 -4.62
C GLU A 63 -18.19 11.36 -4.08
N THR A 64 -17.99 10.17 -3.51
CA THR A 64 -16.67 9.71 -3.04
C THR A 64 -15.67 9.64 -4.18
N VAL A 65 -16.08 9.10 -5.34
CA VAL A 65 -15.21 9.02 -6.51
C VAL A 65 -14.86 10.40 -7.06
N LEU A 66 -15.83 11.32 -7.14
CA LEU A 66 -15.57 12.70 -7.55
C LEU A 66 -14.61 13.42 -6.59
N LYS A 67 -14.76 13.18 -5.28
CA LYS A 67 -13.84 13.71 -4.27
C LYS A 67 -12.43 13.15 -4.44
N LEU A 68 -12.30 11.84 -4.69
CA LEU A 68 -11.01 11.20 -4.94
C LEU A 68 -10.33 11.77 -6.17
N LEU A 69 -11.05 11.92 -7.29
CA LEU A 69 -10.53 12.54 -8.50
C LEU A 69 -9.98 13.94 -8.23
N LYS A 70 -10.73 14.76 -7.47
CA LYS A 70 -10.30 16.09 -7.07
C LYS A 70 -9.03 16.09 -6.20
N LEU A 71 -8.93 15.16 -5.24
CA LEU A 71 -7.75 15.02 -4.38
C LEU A 71 -6.52 14.54 -5.15
N SER A 72 -6.72 13.71 -6.18
CA SER A 72 -5.67 13.23 -7.07
C SER A 72 -5.24 14.24 -8.12
N GLY A 73 -5.91 15.41 -8.23
CA GLY A 73 -5.65 16.38 -9.29
C GLY A 73 -6.03 15.87 -10.68
N LEU A 74 -7.02 14.96 -10.76
CA LEU A 74 -7.51 14.38 -12.01
C LEU A 74 -8.80 15.09 -12.47
N PRO A 75 -9.02 15.22 -13.79
CA PRO A 75 -10.21 15.85 -14.33
C PRO A 75 -11.46 15.01 -14.01
N SER A 76 -12.53 15.70 -13.62
CA SER A 76 -13.83 15.06 -13.33
C SER A 76 -14.76 15.01 -14.55
N LYS A 77 -14.51 15.87 -15.55
CA LYS A 77 -15.28 15.91 -16.80
C LYS A 77 -14.82 14.82 -17.76
N GLY A 78 -15.77 13.99 -18.21
CA GLY A 78 -15.49 12.88 -19.14
C GLY A 78 -14.88 11.65 -18.48
N ALA A 79 -14.75 11.62 -17.15
CA ALA A 79 -14.29 10.45 -16.42
C ALA A 79 -15.37 9.35 -16.42
N ASP A 80 -14.97 8.11 -16.71
CA ASP A 80 -15.82 6.92 -16.57
C ASP A 80 -16.00 6.58 -15.08
N ILE A 81 -16.98 7.22 -14.46
CA ILE A 81 -17.24 7.07 -13.03
C ILE A 81 -17.63 5.64 -12.68
N GLU A 82 -18.41 4.97 -13.54
CA GLU A 82 -18.91 3.61 -13.29
C GLU A 82 -17.76 2.60 -13.33
N GLY A 83 -16.89 2.68 -14.36
CA GLY A 83 -15.69 1.82 -14.43
C GLY A 83 -14.70 2.07 -13.28
N ILE A 84 -14.56 3.31 -12.83
CA ILE A 84 -13.74 3.66 -11.66
C ILE A 84 -14.36 3.07 -10.39
N GLN A 85 -15.68 3.16 -10.21
CA GLN A 85 -16.37 2.58 -9.05
C GLN A 85 -16.18 1.06 -8.99
N GLU A 86 -16.37 0.35 -10.11
CA GLU A 86 -16.18 -1.10 -10.16
C GLU A 86 -14.74 -1.50 -9.82
N THR A 87 -13.77 -0.81 -10.40
CA THR A 87 -12.35 -1.09 -10.17
C THR A 87 -11.96 -0.79 -8.73
N LEU A 88 -12.42 0.33 -8.19
CA LEU A 88 -12.17 0.74 -6.81
C LEU A 88 -12.79 -0.25 -5.81
N ASN A 89 -14.00 -0.73 -6.08
CA ASN A 89 -14.64 -1.73 -5.22
C ASN A 89 -13.86 -3.04 -5.21
N LYS A 90 -13.36 -3.51 -6.36
CA LYS A 90 -12.49 -4.70 -6.44
C LYS A 90 -11.21 -4.50 -5.62
N GLN A 91 -10.56 -3.35 -5.77
CA GLN A 91 -9.34 -3.02 -5.04
C GLN A 91 -9.57 -2.96 -3.52
N ILE A 92 -10.66 -2.32 -3.08
CA ILE A 92 -11.01 -2.22 -1.66
C ILE A 92 -11.34 -3.60 -1.09
N SER A 93 -12.10 -4.42 -1.81
CA SER A 93 -12.49 -5.77 -1.36
C SER A 93 -11.27 -6.66 -1.17
N PHE A 94 -10.30 -6.58 -2.08
CA PHE A 94 -9.02 -7.26 -1.94
C PHE A 94 -8.20 -6.76 -0.73
N ILE A 95 -8.06 -5.44 -0.55
CA ILE A 95 -7.31 -4.88 0.57
C ILE A 95 -7.97 -5.22 1.91
N ASN A 96 -9.30 -5.27 1.94
CA ASN A 96 -10.05 -5.54 3.16
C ASN A 96 -9.81 -6.95 3.73
N ILE A 97 -9.20 -7.87 2.99
CA ILE A 97 -8.71 -9.15 3.53
C ILE A 97 -7.77 -8.91 4.72
N LEU A 98 -6.97 -7.84 4.68
CA LEU A 98 -6.02 -7.48 5.74
C LEU A 98 -6.69 -7.10 7.06
N HIS A 99 -7.96 -6.64 7.04
CA HIS A 99 -8.67 -6.28 8.28
C HIS A 99 -8.94 -7.47 9.21
N ASP A 100 -8.98 -8.70 8.68
CA ASP A 100 -9.20 -9.91 9.48
C ASP A 100 -7.88 -10.63 9.81
N THR A 101 -6.75 -10.04 9.41
CA THR A 101 -5.45 -10.65 9.65
C THR A 101 -5.00 -10.28 11.06
N ASP A 102 -4.89 -11.27 11.94
CA ASP A 102 -4.41 -11.08 13.30
C ASP A 102 -3.01 -10.48 13.27
N LEU A 103 -2.86 -9.31 13.89
CA LEU A 103 -1.57 -8.68 14.12
C LEU A 103 -1.03 -9.20 15.45
N ASP A 104 0.24 -9.60 15.45
CA ASP A 104 0.94 -9.96 16.68
C ASP A 104 1.28 -8.66 17.43
N ASP A 105 0.50 -8.35 18.47
CA ASP A 105 0.61 -7.13 19.30
C ASP A 105 2.00 -6.97 19.97
N SER A 106 2.85 -8.00 19.93
CA SER A 106 4.23 -7.93 20.41
C SER A 106 5.20 -7.27 19.43
N LEU A 107 4.79 -7.01 18.19
CA LEU A 107 5.59 -6.28 17.19
C LEU A 107 5.54 -4.77 17.44
N ASP A 108 6.69 -4.19 17.80
CA ASP A 108 6.88 -2.73 17.82
C ASP A 108 6.68 -2.18 16.40
N VAL A 109 5.82 -1.18 16.24
CA VAL A 109 5.55 -0.49 14.97
C VAL A 109 6.86 0.01 14.31
N LYS A 110 7.89 0.30 15.12
CA LYS A 110 9.23 0.69 14.64
C LYS A 110 10.00 -0.43 13.91
N GLU A 111 9.61 -1.68 14.13
CA GLU A 111 10.19 -2.90 13.56
C GLU A 111 9.40 -3.43 12.34
N THR A 112 8.38 -2.69 11.87
CA THR A 112 7.52 -3.09 10.73
C THR A 112 8.23 -3.11 9.36
N ARG A 113 9.46 -2.63 9.26
CA ARG A 113 10.26 -2.71 8.03
C ARG A 113 11.05 -4.01 7.99
N LEU A 114 11.11 -4.64 6.80
CA LEU A 114 11.94 -5.81 6.51
C LEU A 114 13.40 -5.67 6.96
N LEU A 115 13.91 -4.44 6.99
CA LEU A 115 15.20 -4.09 7.58
C LEU A 115 14.98 -3.24 8.83
N ARG A 116 15.45 -3.78 9.96
CA ARG A 116 15.44 -3.10 11.26
C ARG A 116 16.18 -1.77 11.16
N ARG A 117 15.44 -0.66 11.33
CA ARG A 117 16.06 0.67 11.48
C ARG A 117 16.66 0.76 12.88
N LYS A 118 17.94 0.43 13.01
CA LYS A 118 18.74 0.95 14.12
C LYS A 118 19.03 2.43 13.84
N SER A 119 18.03 3.29 13.98
CA SER A 119 18.27 4.72 13.98
C SER A 119 18.84 5.10 15.35
N PRO A 120 20.14 5.41 15.48
CA PRO A 120 20.66 5.92 16.73
C PRO A 120 19.90 7.20 17.10
N PRO A 121 19.67 7.46 18.40
CA PRO A 121 19.09 8.72 18.83
C PRO A 121 19.99 9.86 18.37
N LEU A 122 19.40 10.92 17.83
CA LEU A 122 20.16 12.10 17.42
C LEU A 122 20.76 12.76 18.66
N SER A 123 22.08 12.74 18.80
CA SER A 123 22.73 13.42 19.92
C SER A 123 22.82 14.93 19.66
N TYR A 124 23.01 15.70 20.74
CA TYR A 124 23.28 17.12 20.62
C TYR A 124 24.53 17.40 19.75
N GLN A 125 25.56 16.56 19.85
CA GLN A 125 26.77 16.70 19.04
C GLN A 125 26.49 16.43 17.56
N ASP A 126 25.69 15.42 17.24
CA ASP A 126 25.28 15.14 15.85
C ASP A 126 24.43 16.27 15.26
N LEU A 127 23.58 16.89 16.10
CA LEU A 127 22.77 18.04 15.71
C LEU A 127 23.65 19.24 15.40
N ILE A 128 24.58 19.59 16.30
CA ILE A 128 25.50 20.73 16.12
C ILE A 128 26.44 20.48 14.94
N ALA A 129 26.94 19.26 14.77
CA ALA A 129 27.75 18.87 13.61
C ALA A 129 26.97 19.08 12.30
N LYS A 130 25.72 18.63 12.21
CA LYS A 130 24.87 18.86 11.02
C LYS A 130 24.55 20.32 10.75
N ILE A 131 24.37 21.13 11.79
CA ILE A 131 24.15 22.58 11.66
C ILE A 131 25.42 23.25 11.10
N ASN A 132 26.59 22.85 11.60
CA ASN A 132 27.88 23.44 11.20
C ASN A 132 28.40 22.92 9.85
N ASP A 133 28.07 21.67 9.49
CA ASP A 133 28.32 21.07 8.17
C ASP A 133 27.35 21.57 7.10
N GLY A 134 26.39 22.43 7.46
CA GLY A 134 25.48 23.12 6.56
C GLY A 134 26.18 24.15 5.67
N GLN A 135 27.22 23.76 4.92
CA GLN A 135 27.53 24.38 3.64
C GLN A 135 26.43 23.97 2.65
N ASN A 136 25.24 24.53 2.82
CA ASN A 136 24.29 24.60 1.72
C ASN A 136 24.95 25.50 0.67
N SER A 137 25.47 24.91 -0.41
CA SER A 137 25.90 25.62 -1.62
C SER A 137 24.74 26.29 -2.36
N ASP A 138 23.58 26.41 -1.71
CA ASP A 138 22.43 27.17 -2.14
C ASP A 138 22.66 28.65 -1.82
N SER A 139 23.73 29.21 -2.40
CA SER A 139 23.83 30.66 -2.48
C SER A 139 22.63 31.19 -3.27
N ASN A 140 22.01 32.27 -2.78
CA ASN A 140 20.94 32.94 -3.51
C ASN A 140 21.45 33.27 -4.93
N GLY A 141 20.77 32.74 -5.96
CA GLY A 141 21.16 32.92 -7.36
C GLY A 141 22.13 31.88 -7.93
N SER A 142 22.47 30.83 -7.18
CA SER A 142 23.28 29.69 -7.66
C SER A 142 22.63 28.97 -8.86
N TRP A 143 21.31 29.04 -8.97
CA TRP A 143 20.54 28.50 -10.09
C TRP A 143 19.28 29.35 -10.36
N ASP A 144 18.85 29.40 -11.62
CA ASP A 144 17.55 29.98 -11.98
C ASP A 144 16.44 28.97 -11.69
N SER A 145 15.68 29.25 -10.63
CA SER A 145 14.58 28.40 -10.18
C SER A 145 13.45 28.25 -11.18
N THR A 146 13.33 29.18 -12.12
CA THR A 146 12.24 29.19 -13.12
C THR A 146 12.63 28.66 -14.49
N SER A 147 13.92 28.35 -14.71
CA SER A 147 14.46 27.92 -16.00
C SER A 147 13.78 26.67 -16.60
N ARG A 148 13.26 25.78 -15.75
CA ARG A 148 12.58 24.53 -16.17
C ARG A 148 11.06 24.64 -16.19
N ALA A 149 10.50 25.80 -15.86
CA ALA A 149 9.06 26.01 -15.88
C ALA A 149 8.55 26.13 -17.32
N THR A 150 7.41 25.50 -17.61
CA THR A 150 6.72 25.68 -18.90
C THR A 150 6.28 27.13 -19.13
N MET A 151 5.94 27.85 -18.05
CA MET A 151 5.61 29.27 -18.07
C MET A 151 6.24 29.97 -16.87
N SER A 152 7.00 31.04 -17.14
CA SER A 152 7.57 31.90 -16.12
C SER A 152 7.57 33.35 -16.59
N LYS A 153 7.50 34.29 -15.64
CA LYS A 153 7.61 35.73 -15.92
C LYS A 153 8.33 36.42 -14.78
N ASN A 154 9.41 37.14 -15.08
CA ASN A 154 10.19 37.92 -14.12
C ASN A 154 10.63 37.12 -12.87
N GLY A 155 11.02 35.85 -13.04
CA GLY A 155 11.43 34.98 -11.92
C GLY A 155 10.27 34.39 -11.11
N TYR A 156 9.03 34.53 -11.57
CA TYR A 156 7.85 33.88 -10.97
C TYR A 156 7.35 32.74 -11.85
N PHE A 157 6.88 31.66 -11.22
CA PHE A 157 6.08 30.62 -11.88
C PHE A 157 4.69 31.17 -12.19
N ILE A 158 4.21 30.94 -13.42
CA ILE A 158 2.85 31.35 -13.81
C ILE A 158 1.92 30.14 -13.73
N ILE A 159 0.85 30.27 -12.96
CA ILE A 159 -0.26 29.32 -12.89
C ILE A 159 -1.47 29.97 -13.54
N ARG A 160 -2.14 29.25 -14.45
CA ARG A 160 -3.38 29.72 -15.05
C ARG A 160 -4.51 29.63 -14.03
N GLU A 161 -5.32 30.67 -13.96
CA GLU A 161 -6.46 30.75 -13.04
C GLU A 161 -7.47 29.62 -13.24
N GLU A 162 -7.63 29.14 -14.48
CA GLU A 162 -8.47 27.98 -14.86
C GLU A 162 -8.12 26.71 -14.05
N ILE A 163 -6.83 26.51 -13.74
CA ILE A 163 -6.33 25.37 -12.95
C ILE A 163 -6.68 25.54 -11.46
N LEU A 164 -6.72 26.77 -10.96
CA LEU A 164 -6.95 27.08 -9.55
C LEU A 164 -8.43 27.05 -9.18
N ASN A 165 -9.30 27.47 -10.10
CA ASN A 165 -10.73 27.60 -9.83
C ASN A 165 -11.50 26.28 -10.00
N GLY A 166 -10.82 25.16 -10.31
CA GLY A 166 -11.45 23.84 -10.46
C GLY A 166 -12.56 23.81 -11.52
N THR A 167 -12.50 24.76 -12.48
CA THR A 167 -13.42 24.88 -13.61
C THR A 167 -12.76 24.21 -14.80
N ASP A 168 -12.67 22.88 -14.74
CA ASP A 168 -12.85 22.12 -15.97
C ASP A 168 -14.27 22.35 -16.44
#